data_AF-A0A196LD82-F1
#
_entry.id   AF-A0A196LD82-F1
#
_cell.length_a   1.000
_cell.length_b   1.000
_cell.length_c   1.000
_cell.angle_alpha   90.00
_cell.angle_beta   90.00
_cell.angle_gamma   90.00
#
_symmetry.space_group_name_H-M   'P 1'
#
loop_
_entity.id
_entity.type
_entity.pdbx_description
1 polymer ?
#
loop_
_entity_poly.entity_id
_entity_poly.type
_entity_poly.pdbx_seq_one_letter_code
_entity_poly.pdbx_strand_id
1 'polypeptide(L)' 'MTTGEIEKALGGASHRTIFNHVRELEADGIVTSDARDDRNGQRVRYAADREAIRRELREYSKYLLGEPLTGDDAS' A
#
# COMPACT_ATOMS: atom_id res chain seq x y z
N MET A 1 1.88 0.63 -10.40
CA MET A 1 1.83 -0.85 -10.48
C MET A 1 0.40 -1.30 -10.61
N THR A 2 0.12 -2.46 -11.21
CA THR A 2 -1.21 -3.08 -11.24
C THR A 2 -1.30 -4.23 -10.24
N THR A 3 -2.52 -4.71 -9.91
CA THR A 3 -2.71 -5.84 -8.97
C THR A 3 -1.92 -7.08 -9.42
N GLY A 4 -1.93 -7.41 -10.71
CA GLY A 4 -1.17 -8.55 -11.24
C GLY A 4 0.36 -8.35 -11.24
N GLU A 5 0.84 -7.11 -11.34
CA GLU A 5 2.28 -6.80 -11.17
C GLU A 5 2.70 -6.96 -9.70
N ILE A 6 1.84 -6.55 -8.77
CA ILE A 6 2.06 -6.71 -7.32
C ILE A 6 2.04 -8.20 -6.94
N GLU A 7 1.10 -8.98 -7.50
CA GLU A 7 1.01 -10.43 -7.29
C GLU A 7 2.28 -11.16 -7.69
N LYS A 8 2.82 -10.86 -8.88
CA LYS A 8 4.09 -11.42 -9.34
C LYS A 8 5.26 -11.01 -8.44
N ALA A 9 5.27 -9.78 -7.94
CA ALA A 9 6.33 -9.29 -7.07
C ALA A 9 6.31 -9.91 -5.67
N LEU A 10 5.13 -10.16 -5.11
CA LEU A 10 4.97 -10.73 -3.77
C LEU A 10 5.06 -12.26 -3.74
N GLY A 11 4.89 -12.94 -4.88
CA GLY A 11 5.22 -14.36 -5.06
C GLY A 11 4.40 -15.39 -4.25
N GLY A 12 3.48 -14.94 -3.39
CA GLY A 12 2.72 -15.85 -2.51
C GLY A 12 1.35 -15.35 -2.03
N ALA A 13 0.96 -14.11 -2.36
CA ALA A 13 -0.36 -13.59 -2.02
C ALA A 13 -1.32 -13.75 -3.19
N SER A 14 -2.56 -14.19 -2.93
CA SER A 14 -3.57 -14.32 -3.98
C SER A 14 -3.97 -12.95 -4.55
N HIS A 15 -4.35 -12.91 -5.83
CA HIS A 15 -4.91 -11.71 -6.46
C HIS A 15 -6.01 -11.03 -5.62
N ARG A 16 -6.94 -11.82 -5.04
CA ARG A 16 -8.03 -11.30 -4.21
C ARG A 16 -7.52 -10.64 -2.93
N THR A 17 -6.53 -11.26 -2.27
CA THR A 17 -5.89 -10.70 -1.07
C THR A 17 -5.23 -9.36 -1.39
N ILE A 18 -4.47 -9.30 -2.49
CA ILE A 18 -3.78 -8.08 -2.90
C ILE A 18 -4.79 -6.99 -3.26
N PHE A 19 -5.85 -7.33 -3.98
CA PHE A 19 -6.92 -6.40 -4.31
C PHE A 19 -7.53 -5.79 -3.04
N ASN A 20 -7.85 -6.60 -2.04
CA ASN A 20 -8.40 -6.13 -0.77
C ASN A 20 -7.42 -5.20 -0.04
N HIS A 21 -6.14 -5.56 0.07
CA HIS A 21 -5.16 -4.71 0.73
C HIS A 21 -4.93 -3.38 0.00
N VAL A 22 -4.86 -3.38 -1.33
CA VAL A 22 -4.74 -2.14 -2.09
C VAL A 22 -5.97 -1.25 -1.90
N ARG A 23 -7.16 -1.85 -1.76
CA ARG A 23 -8.40 -1.12 -1.45
C ARG A 23 -8.40 -0.48 -0.07
N GLU A 24 -7.84 -1.17 0.93
CA GLU A 24 -7.63 -0.63 2.28
C GLU A 24 -6.63 0.53 2.26
N LEU A 25 -5.45 0.32 1.65
CA LEU A 25 -4.43 1.35 1.52
C LEU A 25 -4.91 2.59 0.74
N GLU A 26 -5.82 2.43 -0.23
CA GLU A 26 -6.48 3.56 -0.88
C GLU A 26 -7.44 4.31 0.03
N ALA A 27 -8.21 3.60 0.86
CA ALA A 27 -9.12 4.23 1.81
C ALA A 27 -8.36 5.03 2.87
N ASP A 28 -7.17 4.56 3.25
CA ASP A 28 -6.27 5.23 4.18
C ASP A 28 -5.44 6.35 3.52
N GLY A 29 -5.59 6.56 2.22
CA GLY A 29 -4.87 7.61 1.47
C GLY A 29 -3.37 7.33 1.28
N ILE A 30 -2.92 6.09 1.52
CA ILE A 30 -1.53 5.65 1.36
C ILE A 30 -1.23 5.35 -0.11
N VAL A 31 -2.26 4.89 -0.83
CA VAL A 31 -2.21 4.58 -2.26
C VAL A 31 -3.25 5.41 -2.99
N THR A 32 -2.92 5.84 -4.19
CA THR A 32 -3.85 6.42 -5.15
C THR A 32 -3.98 5.50 -6.37
N SER A 33 -5.08 5.62 -7.10
CA SER A 33 -5.25 4.91 -8.37
C SER A 33 -5.85 5.78 -9.47
N ASP A 34 -5.68 5.31 -10.70
CA ASP A 34 -6.35 5.84 -11.90
C ASP A 34 -7.72 5.16 -12.18
N ALA A 35 -8.26 4.46 -11.18
CA ALA A 35 -9.55 3.79 -11.31
C ALA A 35 -10.67 4.79 -11.55
N ARG A 36 -11.63 4.41 -12.39
CA ARG A 36 -12.95 5.07 -12.45
C ARG A 36 -13.87 4.46 -11.38
N ASP A 37 -15.03 5.07 -11.17
CA ASP A 37 -16.03 4.63 -10.17
C ASP A 37 -16.38 3.13 -10.28
N ASP A 38 -16.29 2.58 -11.49
CA ASP A 38 -16.39 1.17 -11.83
C ASP A 38 -15.02 0.62 -12.27
N ARG A 39 -14.50 -0.38 -11.52
CA ARG A 39 -13.23 -1.07 -11.80
C ARG A 39 -13.38 -2.36 -12.62
N ASN A 40 -14.59 -2.75 -12.99
CA ASN A 40 -14.87 -4.04 -13.64
C ASN A 40 -14.20 -4.11 -15.02
N GLY A 41 -13.29 -5.07 -15.17
CA GLY A 41 -12.53 -5.26 -16.41
C GLY A 41 -11.50 -4.15 -16.70
N GLN A 42 -11.34 -3.16 -15.81
CA GLN A 42 -10.36 -2.10 -15.98
C GLN A 42 -8.99 -2.56 -15.46
N ARG A 43 -7.94 -2.31 -16.25
CA ARG A 43 -6.56 -2.37 -15.76
C ARG A 43 -6.29 -1.11 -14.94
N VAL A 44 -6.30 -1.24 -13.62
CA VAL A 44 -6.03 -0.14 -12.67
C VAL A 44 -4.54 -0.05 -12.35
N ARG A 45 -3.99 1.16 -12.37
CA ARG A 45 -2.65 1.49 -11.90
C ARG A 45 -2.72 2.19 -10.55
N TYR A 46 -1.90 1.71 -9.65
CA TYR A 46 -1.70 2.22 -8.31
C TYR A 46 -0.38 2.96 -8.20
N ALA A 47 -0.39 4.07 -7.47
CA ALA A 47 0.78 4.84 -7.08
C ALA A 47 0.76 5.05 -5.57
N ALA A 48 1.86 4.75 -4.90
CA ALA A 48 1.97 4.94 -3.47
C ALA A 48 2.49 6.34 -3.13
N ASP A 49 1.90 6.95 -2.11
CA ASP A 49 2.39 8.18 -1.51
C ASP A 49 3.47 7.83 -0.48
N ARG A 50 4.72 8.22 -0.79
CA ARG A 50 5.87 7.94 0.07
C ARG A 50 5.82 8.68 1.41
N GLU A 51 5.22 9.87 1.44
CA GLU A 51 5.08 10.64 2.67
C GLU A 51 4.02 10.02 3.57
N ALA A 52 2.90 9.59 2.99
CA ALA A 52 1.88 8.84 3.70
C ALA A 52 2.44 7.53 4.28
N ILE A 53 3.15 6.72 3.49
CA ILE A 53 3.81 5.50 3.98
C ILE A 53 4.72 5.79 5.16
N ARG A 54 5.59 6.81 5.04
CA ARG A 54 6.53 7.16 6.12
C ARG A 54 5.81 7.60 7.39
N ARG A 55 4.70 8.33 7.26
CA ARG A 55 3.88 8.74 8.40
C ARG A 55 3.26 7.52 9.08
N GLU A 56 2.61 6.65 8.33
CA GLU A 56 1.97 5.45 8.91
C GLU A 56 2.99 4.52 9.57
N LEU A 57 4.15 4.32 8.95
CA LEU A 57 5.23 3.52 9.57
C LEU A 57 5.71 4.11 10.90
N ARG A 58 5.83 5.43 11.01
CA ARG A 58 6.19 6.08 12.29
C ARG A 58 5.15 5.84 13.37
N GLU A 59 3.86 5.97 13.03
CA GLU A 59 2.78 5.74 13.99
C GLU A 59 2.70 4.27 14.41
N TYR A 60 2.83 3.34 13.45
CA TYR A 60 2.87 1.91 13.74
C TYR A 60 4.05 1.53 14.63
N SER A 61 5.24 2.07 14.38
CA SER A 61 6.40 1.82 15.23
C SER A 61 6.22 2.38 16.62
N LYS A 62 5.68 3.60 16.74
CA LYS A 62 5.36 4.16 18.04
C LYS A 62 4.37 3.28 18.81
N TYR A 63 3.38 2.72 18.13
CA TYR A 63 2.41 1.80 18.74
C TYR A 63 3.04 0.47 19.19
N LEU A 64 3.87 -0.15 18.34
CA LEU A 64 4.44 -1.49 18.60
C LEU A 64 5.68 -1.48 19.49
N LEU A 65 6.52 -0.45 19.36
CA LEU A 65 7.84 -0.35 19.98
C LEU A 65 7.90 0.73 21.06
N GLY A 66 6.90 1.60 21.15
CA GLY A 66 6.89 2.75 22.06
C GLY A 66 7.66 3.97 21.54
N GLU A 67 8.32 3.87 20.39
CA GLU A 67 9.09 4.95 19.77
C GLU A 67 8.90 4.99 18.24
N PRO A 68 8.88 6.19 17.62
CA PRO A 68 8.72 6.30 16.19
C PRO A 68 9.99 5.84 15.46
N LEU A 69 9.84 5.14 14.33
CA LEU A 69 10.95 4.85 13.43
C LEU A 69 11.61 6.15 12.97
N THR A 70 12.91 6.31 13.22
CA THR A 70 13.68 7.43 12.70
C THR A 70 14.40 7.03 11.42
N GLY A 71 14.65 8.00 10.53
CA GLY A 71 15.17 7.72 9.19
C GLY A 71 16.55 7.03 9.15
N ASP A 72 17.26 7.00 10.29
CA ASP A 72 18.60 6.41 10.42
C ASP A 72 18.57 4.90 10.72
N ASP A 73 17.43 4.35 11.16
CA ASP A 73 17.30 2.95 11.56
C ASP A 73 17.16 1.97 10.37
N ALA A 74 17.09 2.50 9.14
CA ALA A 74 16.85 1.74 7.91
C ALA A 74 18.11 1.54 7.05
N SER A 75 19.32 1.69 7.64
CA SER A 75 20.61 1.48 6.96
C SER A 75 21.15 0.06 7.14
#